data_AF-A0A9D7MPQ6-F1
#
_entry.id   AF-A0A9D7MPQ6-F1
#
_cell.length_a   1.000
_cell.length_b   1.000
_cell.length_c   1.000
_cell.angle_alpha   90.00
_cell.angle_beta   90.00
_cell.angle_gamma   90.00
#
_symmetry.space_group_name_H-M   'P 1'
#
loop_
_entity.id
_entity.type
_entity.pdbx_description
1 polymer ?
#
loop_
_entity_poly.entity_id
_entity_poly.type
_entity_poly.pdbx_seq_one_letter_code
_entity_poly.pdbx_strand_id
1 'polypeptide(L)'
;MNGTPYFLQISHRNSIETWSASAQSFLGNSMTYDITSSLSQAYGSNMIQVDVSPVRFAIYGGDVNQDGTVDATDVSTIDNDASNFVSGYVVTDLTGDDFVDGTDFAIADNNAANFVSVVSP
;
A
#
# COMPACT_ATOMS: atom_id res chain seq x y z
N MET A 1 0.02 12.08 -25.01
CA MET A 1 -0.33 12.25 -23.58
C MET A 1 -1.67 12.93 -23.41
N ASN A 2 -1.93 14.11 -24.00
CA ASN A 2 -3.26 14.73 -23.93
C ASN A 2 -4.32 13.91 -24.68
N GLY A 3 -5.45 13.63 -24.03
CA GLY A 3 -6.60 12.92 -24.61
C GLY A 3 -6.51 11.39 -24.65
N THR A 4 -5.37 10.78 -24.28
CA THR A 4 -5.27 9.32 -24.09
C THR A 4 -5.41 9.00 -22.60
N PRO A 5 -6.37 8.15 -22.20
CA PRO A 5 -6.55 7.80 -20.79
C PRO A 5 -5.55 6.72 -20.36
N TYR A 6 -4.96 6.88 -19.17
CA TYR A 6 -4.04 5.93 -18.54
C TYR A 6 -4.47 5.66 -17.10
N PHE A 7 -4.33 4.42 -16.64
CA PHE A 7 -4.41 4.16 -15.21
C PHE A 7 -3.13 4.62 -14.52
N LEU A 8 -3.28 5.11 -13.30
CA LEU A 8 -2.16 5.49 -12.44
C LEU A 8 -1.88 4.31 -11.50
N GLN A 9 -0.66 3.81 -11.52
CA GLN A 9 -0.17 2.82 -10.57
C GLN A 9 0.66 3.54 -9.52
N ILE A 10 0.34 3.30 -8.25
CA ILE A 10 1.11 3.78 -7.11
C ILE A 10 1.77 2.55 -6.49
N SER A 11 3.10 2.56 -6.43
CA SER A 11 3.91 1.52 -5.80
C SER A 11 4.68 2.09 -4.61
N HIS A 12 4.86 1.27 -3.59
CA HIS A 12 5.65 1.56 -2.42
C HIS A 12 6.39 0.29 -1.98
N ARG A 13 7.55 0.44 -1.33
CA ARG A 13 8.52 -0.65 -1.12
C ARG A 13 8.03 -1.83 -0.27
N ASN A 14 6.94 -1.63 0.47
CA ASN A 14 6.43 -2.55 1.49
C ASN A 14 4.90 -2.54 1.55
N SER A 15 4.27 -2.25 0.41
CA SER A 15 2.83 -2.11 0.28
C SER A 15 2.39 -2.70 -1.05
N ILE A 16 1.14 -3.14 -1.11
CA ILE A 16 0.57 -3.56 -2.39
C ILE A 16 0.55 -2.37 -3.36
N GLU A 17 0.75 -2.64 -4.64
CA GLU A 17 0.47 -1.63 -5.63
C GLU A 17 -1.03 -1.27 -5.63
N THR A 18 -1.32 0.01 -5.83
CA THR A 18 -2.69 0.51 -5.88
C THR A 18 -2.91 1.28 -7.17
N TRP A 19 -4.04 0.99 -7.83
CA TRP A 19 -4.37 1.57 -9.11
C TRP A 19 -5.47 2.62 -8.99
N SER A 20 -5.44 3.66 -9.82
CA SER A 20 -6.53 4.63 -9.90
C SER A 20 -7.85 3.93 -10.26
N ALA A 21 -8.96 4.36 -9.64
CA ALA A 21 -10.26 3.73 -9.85
C ALA A 21 -10.76 3.79 -11.31
N SER A 22 -10.24 4.73 -12.09
CA SER A 22 -10.50 4.85 -13.53
C SER A 22 -9.27 5.41 -14.23
N ALA A 23 -9.22 5.26 -15.55
CA ALA A 23 -8.17 5.82 -16.36
C ALA A 23 -8.27 7.35 -16.42
N GLN A 24 -7.16 8.04 -16.14
CA GLN A 24 -7.03 9.49 -16.09
C GLN A 24 -6.42 10.03 -17.39
N SER A 25 -6.87 11.22 -17.81
CA SER A 25 -6.34 11.90 -19.00
C SER A 25 -5.62 13.18 -18.62
N PHE A 26 -4.52 13.49 -19.32
CA PHE A 26 -3.82 14.76 -19.16
C PHE A 26 -4.54 15.86 -19.94
N LEU A 27 -4.73 17.02 -19.29
CA LEU A 27 -5.26 18.24 -19.88
C LEU A 27 -4.16 19.30 -19.86
N GLY A 28 -3.66 19.67 -21.04
CA GLY A 28 -2.58 20.65 -21.16
C GLY A 28 -1.30 20.22 -20.44
N ASN A 29 -0.95 18.92 -20.52
CA ASN A 29 0.18 18.30 -19.81
C ASN A 29 0.08 18.31 -18.28
N SER A 30 -1.08 18.62 -17.71
CA SER A 30 -1.34 18.56 -16.28
C SER A 30 -2.44 17.54 -15.99
N MET A 31 -2.32 16.87 -14.85
CA MET A 31 -3.33 15.97 -14.29
C MET A 31 -3.16 15.97 -12.77
N THR A 32 -4.26 16.08 -12.05
CA THR A 32 -4.29 16.04 -10.59
C THR A 32 -5.17 14.87 -10.16
N TYR A 33 -4.63 14.00 -9.32
CA TYR A 33 -5.35 12.87 -8.76
C TYR A 33 -5.03 12.74 -7.28
N ASP A 34 -6.05 12.81 -6.42
CA ASP A 34 -5.92 12.64 -4.97
C ASP A 34 -6.55 11.33 -4.54
N ILE A 35 -5.71 10.31 -4.39
CA ILE A 35 -6.14 8.98 -3.97
C ILE A 35 -6.59 8.95 -2.50
N THR A 36 -6.18 9.92 -1.67
CA THR A 36 -6.44 9.92 -0.22
C THR A 36 -7.83 10.43 0.16
N SER A 37 -8.62 10.84 -0.84
CA SER A 37 -9.91 11.54 -0.65
C SER A 37 -11.11 10.60 -0.45
N SER A 38 -11.10 9.40 -1.03
CA SER A 38 -12.14 8.37 -0.85
C SER A 38 -11.62 6.98 -1.19
N LEU A 39 -12.21 5.92 -0.61
CA LEU A 39 -11.95 4.53 -1.03
C LEU A 39 -12.14 4.34 -2.54
N SER A 40 -13.16 4.99 -3.10
CA SER A 40 -13.49 4.92 -4.53
C SER A 40 -12.47 5.59 -5.45
N GLN A 41 -11.35 6.11 -4.94
CA GLN A 41 -10.20 6.49 -5.76
C GLN A 41 -9.25 5.32 -6.04
N ALA A 42 -9.33 4.22 -5.30
CA ALA A 42 -8.62 3.00 -5.68
C ALA A 42 -9.51 2.10 -6.55
N TYR A 43 -8.90 1.43 -7.51
CA TYR A 43 -9.55 0.36 -8.25
C TYR A 43 -10.03 -0.73 -7.28
N GLY A 44 -11.27 -1.18 -7.42
CA GLY A 44 -11.89 -2.10 -6.47
C GLY A 44 -12.11 -1.54 -5.06
N SER A 45 -11.93 -0.23 -4.82
CA SER A 45 -11.93 0.36 -3.47
C SER A 45 -10.87 -0.25 -2.54
N ASN A 46 -9.72 -0.65 -3.12
CA ASN A 46 -8.67 -1.41 -2.45
C ASN A 46 -7.73 -0.53 -1.59
N MET A 47 -8.30 0.14 -0.59
CA MET A 47 -7.61 0.97 0.41
C MET A 47 -8.33 0.87 1.75
N ILE A 48 -7.77 1.48 2.80
CA ILE A 48 -8.38 1.54 4.14
C ILE A 48 -8.48 2.97 4.64
N GLN A 49 -9.55 3.28 5.38
CA GLN A 49 -9.67 4.56 6.08
C GLN A 49 -8.77 4.56 7.31
N VAL A 50 -7.88 5.56 7.41
CA VAL A 50 -6.91 5.67 8.52
C VAL A 50 -7.17 6.88 9.43
N ASP A 51 -7.99 7.83 8.99
CA ASP A 51 -8.37 9.00 9.78
C ASP A 51 -9.83 9.38 9.51
N VAL A 52 -10.48 9.98 10.50
CA VAL A 52 -11.86 10.48 10.46
C VAL A 52 -11.93 12.01 10.45
N SER A 53 -10.85 12.72 10.79
CA SER A 53 -10.82 14.18 10.87
C SER A 53 -9.41 14.77 10.63
N PRO A 54 -9.02 15.05 9.36
CA PRO A 54 -9.83 14.90 8.15
C PRO A 54 -9.99 13.43 7.75
N VAL A 55 -11.06 13.10 7.03
CA VAL A 55 -11.18 11.76 6.45
C VAL A 55 -10.03 11.51 5.48
N ARG A 56 -9.26 10.44 5.73
CA ARG A 56 -8.12 10.02 4.91
C ARG A 56 -8.11 8.52 4.70
N PHE A 57 -7.66 8.14 3.50
CA PHE A 57 -7.49 6.76 3.09
C PHE A 57 -6.01 6.49 2.76
N ALA A 58 -5.55 5.28 3.08
CA ALA A 58 -4.19 4.83 2.85
C ALA A 58 -4.15 3.49 2.11
N ILE A 59 -3.02 3.23 1.48
CA ILE A 59 -2.69 1.96 0.82
C ILE A 59 -2.35 0.92 1.90
N TYR A 60 -2.72 -0.33 1.67
CA TYR A 60 -2.36 -1.42 2.57
C TYR A 60 -0.87 -1.74 2.52
N GLY A 61 -0.21 -1.67 3.68
CA GLY A 61 1.16 -2.16 3.88
C GLY A 61 1.22 -3.68 4.09
N GLY A 62 2.43 -4.24 4.02
CA GLY A 62 2.69 -5.64 4.38
C GLY A 62 3.16 -6.52 3.23
N ASP A 63 3.04 -6.10 1.98
CA ASP A 63 3.60 -6.82 0.82
C ASP A 63 5.08 -6.41 0.67
N VAL A 64 5.94 -7.06 1.46
CA VAL A 64 7.38 -6.76 1.53
C VAL A 64 8.18 -7.52 0.48
N ASN A 65 7.63 -8.63 -0.03
CA ASN A 65 8.22 -9.42 -1.08
C ASN A 65 7.83 -8.95 -2.51
N GLN A 66 6.84 -8.06 -2.62
CA GLN A 66 6.30 -7.46 -3.84
C GLN A 66 5.70 -8.49 -4.81
N ASP A 67 4.98 -9.50 -4.29
CA ASP A 67 4.28 -10.50 -5.09
C ASP A 67 2.80 -10.15 -5.36
N GLY A 68 2.33 -9.04 -4.80
CA GLY A 68 0.99 -8.52 -4.99
C GLY A 68 -0.04 -9.08 -4.01
N THR A 69 0.38 -9.85 -2.99
CA THR A 69 -0.47 -10.33 -1.91
C THR A 69 0.23 -10.08 -0.58
N VAL A 70 -0.51 -9.74 0.47
CA VAL A 70 0.02 -9.79 1.83
C VAL A 70 -0.28 -11.18 2.37
N ASP A 71 0.75 -12.01 2.59
CA ASP A 71 0.55 -13.38 3.05
C ASP A 71 1.57 -13.85 4.11
N ALA A 72 1.53 -15.15 4.44
CA ALA A 72 2.40 -15.73 5.45
C ALA A 72 3.89 -15.60 5.13
N THR A 73 4.26 -15.45 3.86
CA THR A 73 5.66 -15.26 3.45
C THR A 73 6.16 -13.87 3.80
N ASP A 74 5.35 -12.83 3.64
CA ASP A 74 5.66 -11.48 4.10
C ASP A 74 5.78 -11.42 5.61
N VAL A 75 4.77 -11.97 6.30
CA VAL A 75 4.72 -12.04 7.77
C VAL A 75 5.97 -12.74 8.31
N SER A 76 6.38 -13.85 7.68
CA SER A 76 7.60 -14.57 8.08
C SER A 76 8.88 -13.76 7.86
N THR A 77 8.92 -12.92 6.82
CA THR A 77 10.07 -12.06 6.54
C THR A 77 10.21 -10.99 7.61
N ILE A 78 9.09 -10.36 8.00
CA ILE A 78 9.04 -9.35 9.06
C ILE A 78 9.37 -9.97 10.43
N ASP A 79 8.79 -11.13 10.77
CA ASP A 79 9.06 -11.82 12.04
C ASP A 79 10.54 -12.21 12.18
N ASN A 80 11.15 -12.69 11.11
CA ASN A 80 12.59 -13.00 11.10
C ASN A 80 13.44 -11.75 11.35
N ASP A 81 13.14 -10.63 10.71
CA ASP A 81 13.87 -9.38 10.92
C ASP A 81 13.65 -8.79 12.32
N ALA A 82 12.44 -8.89 12.85
CA ALA A 82 12.11 -8.53 14.23
C ALA A 82 12.91 -9.36 15.25
N SER A 83 12.99 -10.68 15.02
CA SER A 83 13.77 -11.59 15.88
C SER A 83 15.28 -11.29 15.87
N ASN A 84 15.76 -10.68 14.79
CA ASN A 84 17.15 -10.26 14.60
C ASN A 84 17.40 -8.80 15.02
N PHE A 85 16.39 -8.10 15.54
CA PHE A 85 16.47 -6.69 15.93
C PHE A 85 16.97 -5.79 14.78
N VAL A 86 16.52 -6.06 13.56
CA VAL A 86 16.84 -5.24 12.38
C VAL A 86 16.29 -3.83 12.59
N SER A 87 17.06 -2.84 12.16
CA SER A 87 16.73 -1.41 12.29
C SER A 87 17.24 -0.60 11.10
N GLY A 88 16.72 0.62 11.00
CA GLY A 88 16.98 1.57 9.92
C GLY A 88 16.01 1.42 8.75
N TYR A 89 16.36 2.03 7.63
CA TYR A 89 15.52 2.06 6.44
C TYR A 89 15.53 0.71 5.70
N VAL A 90 14.70 -0.22 6.18
CA VAL A 90 14.49 -1.55 5.57
C VAL A 90 13.05 -1.68 5.06
N VAL A 91 12.78 -2.71 4.25
CA VAL A 91 11.44 -2.96 3.68
C VAL A 91 10.47 -3.54 4.71
N THR A 92 10.99 -4.22 5.73
CA THR A 92 10.23 -4.85 6.82
C THR A 92 9.80 -3.88 7.91
N ASP A 93 10.32 -2.65 7.92
CA ASP A 93 9.84 -1.54 8.75
C ASP A 93 8.61 -0.91 8.06
N LEU A 94 7.43 -1.32 8.51
CA LEU A 94 6.11 -0.89 8.01
C LEU A 94 5.60 0.35 8.73
N THR A 95 5.99 0.55 9.99
CA THR A 95 5.62 1.74 10.78
C THR A 95 6.44 2.97 10.40
N GLY A 96 7.64 2.76 9.86
CA GLY A 96 8.59 3.81 9.53
C GLY A 96 9.28 4.41 10.76
N ASP A 97 9.40 3.65 11.85
CA ASP A 97 9.97 4.11 13.12
C ASP A 97 11.44 3.73 13.35
N ASP A 98 12.10 3.23 12.29
CA ASP A 98 13.48 2.74 12.24
C ASP A 98 13.72 1.40 12.97
N PHE A 99 12.69 0.70 13.47
CA PHE A 99 12.84 -0.61 14.08
C PHE A 99 11.88 -1.62 13.46
N VAL A 100 12.36 -2.84 13.20
CA VAL A 100 11.47 -3.94 12.84
C VAL A 100 11.07 -4.66 14.13
N ASP A 101 9.78 -4.61 14.47
CA ASP A 101 9.27 -5.23 15.69
C ASP A 101 7.85 -5.82 15.56
N GLY A 102 7.24 -6.15 16.70
CA GLY A 102 5.91 -6.76 16.73
C GLY A 102 4.79 -5.86 16.18
N THR A 103 5.02 -4.56 16.05
CA THR A 103 4.04 -3.63 15.47
C THR A 103 4.01 -3.70 13.95
N ASP A 104 5.15 -3.90 13.29
CA ASP A 104 5.22 -4.20 11.85
C ASP A 104 4.57 -5.54 11.54
N PHE A 105 4.90 -6.57 12.34
CA PHE A 105 4.28 -7.88 12.25
C PHE A 105 2.75 -7.78 12.31
N ALA A 106 2.22 -7.02 13.27
CA ALA A 106 0.78 -6.87 13.45
C ALA A 106 0.10 -6.22 12.22
N ILE A 107 0.78 -5.31 11.51
CA ILE A 107 0.24 -4.72 10.28
C ILE A 107 0.12 -5.79 9.19
N ALA A 108 1.19 -6.54 8.93
CA ALA A 108 1.19 -7.57 7.91
C ALA A 108 0.24 -8.74 8.23
N ASP A 109 0.23 -9.22 9.48
CA ASP A 109 -0.63 -10.32 9.92
C ASP A 109 -2.13 -9.97 9.78
N ASN A 110 -2.51 -8.76 10.19
CA ASN A 110 -3.90 -8.29 10.01
C ASN A 110 -4.29 -8.19 8.54
N ASN A 111 -3.40 -7.71 7.67
CA ASN A 111 -3.69 -7.59 6.25
C ASN A 111 -3.70 -8.96 5.55
N ALA A 112 -2.85 -9.89 5.95
CA ALA A 112 -2.87 -11.28 5.50
C ALA A 112 -4.16 -12.00 5.92
N ALA A 113 -4.60 -11.83 7.17
CA ALA A 113 -5.86 -12.40 7.66
C ALA A 113 -7.09 -11.84 6.92
N ASN A 114 -7.00 -10.63 6.37
CA ASN A 114 -8.03 -9.99 5.55
C ASN A 114 -7.89 -10.30 4.05
N PHE A 115 -6.95 -11.16 3.64
CA PHE A 115 -6.69 -11.52 2.23
C PHE A 115 -6.41 -10.31 1.34
N VAL A 116 -5.69 -9.31 1.88
CA VAL A 116 -5.30 -8.13 1.13
C VAL A 116 -4.40 -8.54 -0.04
N SER A 117 -4.81 -8.14 -1.24
CA SER A 117 -4.08 -8.39 -2.48
C SER A 117 -4.32 -7.26 -3.47
N VAL A 118 -3.48 -7.18 -4.50
CA VAL A 118 -3.58 -6.21 -5.58
C VAL A 118 -4.91 -6.41 -6.31
N VAL A 119 -5.59 -5.29 -6.58
CA VAL A 119 -6.71 -5.22 -7.50
C VAL A 119 -6.37 -4.20 -8.57
N SER A 120 -6.24 -4.68 -9.81
CA SER A 120 -5.78 -3.89 -10.96
C SER A 120 -6.78 -3.94 -12.13
N PRO A 121 -6.71 -2.95 -13.06
CA PRO A 121 -7.59 -2.86 -14.24
C PRO A 121 -7.51 -4.02 -15.24
#